data_AF-A0A1V5NDU3-F1
#
_entry.id   AF-A0A1V5NDU3-F1
#
_cell.length_a   1.000
_cell.length_b   1.000
_cell.length_c   1.000
_cell.angle_alpha   90.00
_cell.angle_beta   90.00
_cell.angle_gamma   90.00
#
_symmetry.space_group_name_H-M   'P 1'
#
loop_
_entity.id
_entity.type
_entity.pdbx_description
1 polymer ?
#
loop_
_entity_poly.entity_id
_entity_poly.type
_entity_poly.pdbx_seq_one_letter_code
_entity_poly.pdbx_strand_id
1 'polypeptide(L)'
;MNGQTRSVEVADKKAGVKKIAHTKATADTHIGTPLQGMLSKVFVKPGDQVKKNTPLFTIEAMKMETTITAPKDFKIEKVVLAEGNLVEADDLVLETN
;
A
#
# COMPACT_ATOMS: atom_id res chain seq x y z
N MET A 1 -4.21 -46.73 -31.50
CA MET A 1 -4.33 -45.28 -31.29
C MET A 1 -4.83 -45.09 -29.87
N ASN A 2 -3.91 -44.89 -28.94
CA ASN A 2 -4.10 -45.29 -27.54
C ASN A 2 -4.47 -44.06 -26.70
N GLY A 3 -5.76 -43.94 -26.38
CA GLY A 3 -6.37 -42.90 -25.57
C GLY A 3 -5.96 -42.93 -24.09
N GLN A 4 -4.67 -42.75 -23.82
CA GLN A 4 -4.18 -42.42 -22.48
C GLN A 4 -4.24 -40.91 -22.25
N THR A 5 -5.01 -40.50 -21.25
CA THR A 5 -4.95 -39.16 -20.67
C THR A 5 -3.55 -38.95 -20.09
N ARG A 6 -2.83 -37.96 -20.60
CA ARG A 6 -1.56 -37.50 -20.04
C ARG A 6 -1.84 -36.38 -19.06
N SER A 7 -1.68 -36.61 -17.77
CA SER A 7 -1.67 -35.53 -16.77
C SER A 7 -0.34 -34.81 -16.86
N VAL A 8 -0.37 -33.55 -17.29
CA VAL A 8 0.78 -32.66 -17.23
C VAL A 8 0.63 -31.84 -15.96
N GLU A 9 1.47 -32.10 -14.96
CA GLU A 9 1.59 -31.22 -13.80
C GLU A 9 2.34 -29.97 -14.23
N VAL A 10 1.58 -28.95 -14.61
CA VAL A 10 2.13 -27.61 -14.83
C VAL A 10 2.34 -26.98 -13.47
N ALA A 11 3.60 -26.89 -13.03
CA ALA A 11 3.96 -26.11 -11.85
C ALA A 11 3.60 -24.65 -12.08
N ASP A 12 2.49 -24.20 -11.47
CA ASP A 12 2.05 -22.81 -11.50
C ASP A 12 3.04 -21.98 -10.67
N LYS A 13 4.00 -21.36 -11.37
CA LYS A 13 4.96 -20.41 -10.79
C LYS A 13 4.35 -19.00 -10.70
N LYS A 14 3.04 -18.86 -10.45
CA LYS A 14 2.50 -17.59 -9.94
C LYS A 14 2.90 -17.47 -8.48
N ALA A 15 4.13 -16.99 -8.30
CA ALA A 15 4.75 -16.59 -7.05
C ALA A 15 3.71 -15.91 -6.15
N GLY A 16 3.61 -16.42 -4.93
CA GLY A 16 2.60 -16.05 -3.96
C GLY A 16 2.49 -14.55 -3.80
N VAL A 17 1.39 -13.99 -4.31
CA VAL A 17 0.78 -12.83 -3.67
C VAL A 17 0.26 -13.36 -2.35
N LYS A 18 1.15 -13.47 -1.35
CA LYS A 18 0.71 -13.48 0.04
C LYS A 18 -0.21 -12.27 0.12
N LYS A 19 -1.49 -12.50 0.37
CA LYS A 19 -2.37 -11.44 0.87
C LYS A 19 -1.72 -10.98 2.16
N ILE A 20 -0.81 -10.00 2.07
CA ILE A 20 -0.25 -9.37 3.24
C ILE A 20 -1.40 -8.50 3.73
N ALA A 21 -2.20 -9.04 4.64
CA ALA A 21 -3.19 -8.25 5.33
C ALA A 21 -2.43 -7.22 6.16
N HIS A 22 -2.38 -5.98 5.66
CA HIS A 22 -1.75 -4.89 6.37
C HIS A 22 -2.64 -4.46 7.54
N THR A 23 -2.02 -3.90 8.58
CA THR A 23 -2.77 -3.34 9.71
C THR A 23 -3.67 -2.22 9.21
N LYS A 24 -4.93 -2.17 9.66
CA LYS A 24 -5.86 -1.12 9.25
C LYS A 24 -5.66 0.16 10.09
N ALA A 25 -5.93 1.32 9.49
CA ALA A 25 -5.91 2.61 10.15
C ALA A 25 -7.15 2.77 11.04
N THR A 26 -7.02 2.42 12.33
CA THR A 26 -8.12 2.51 13.31
C THR A 26 -8.10 3.76 14.19
N ALA A 27 -7.02 4.53 14.21
CA ALA A 27 -6.84 5.68 15.08
C ALA A 27 -6.78 6.98 14.28
N ASP A 28 -7.10 8.11 14.91
CA ASP A 28 -7.04 9.44 14.27
C ASP A 28 -5.61 9.88 13.92
N THR A 29 -4.62 9.23 14.51
CA THR A 29 -3.18 9.39 14.25
C THR A 29 -2.68 8.53 13.09
N HIS A 30 -3.52 7.63 12.57
CA HIS A 30 -3.19 6.77 11.46
C HIS A 30 -3.58 7.41 10.13
N ILE A 31 -2.66 7.38 9.17
CA ILE A 31 -2.94 7.74 7.79
C ILE A 31 -3.08 6.45 6.99
N GLY A 32 -4.34 6.13 6.71
CA GLY A 32 -4.71 5.01 5.84
C GLY A 32 -4.74 5.41 4.36
N THR A 33 -4.79 4.42 3.48
CA THR A 33 -5.11 4.63 2.06
C THR A 33 -6.63 4.68 1.84
N PRO A 34 -7.17 5.62 1.05
CA PRO A 34 -8.60 5.70 0.77
C PRO A 34 -9.08 4.67 -0.27
N LEU A 35 -8.16 4.01 -0.99
CA LEU A 35 -8.49 3.13 -2.10
C LEU A 35 -7.47 2.00 -2.24
N GLN A 36 -7.88 0.90 -2.87
CA GLN A 36 -6.97 -0.19 -3.17
C GLN A 36 -6.06 0.17 -4.36
N GLY A 37 -4.78 -0.16 -4.28
CA GLY A 37 -3.81 0.13 -5.33
C GLY A 37 -2.39 -0.27 -4.95
N MET A 38 -1.42 0.15 -5.74
CA MET A 38 -0.01 0.02 -5.41
C MET A 38 0.52 1.33 -4.86
N LEU A 39 1.24 1.29 -3.75
CA LEU A 39 1.92 2.46 -3.22
C LEU A 39 3.10 2.80 -4.15
N SER A 40 2.92 3.82 -4.99
CA SER A 40 3.90 4.17 -6.03
C SER A 40 5.11 4.87 -5.44
N LYS A 41 4.88 5.92 -4.64
CA LYS A 41 5.94 6.67 -3.95
C LYS A 41 5.54 7.12 -2.56
N VAL A 42 6.51 7.24 -1.67
CA VAL A 42 6.38 7.81 -0.32
C VAL A 42 7.36 8.98 -0.20
N PHE A 43 6.83 10.18 -0.01
CA PHE A 43 7.61 11.42 -0.01
C PHE A 43 8.17 11.80 1.36
N VAL A 44 7.71 11.13 2.42
CA VAL A 44 8.00 11.48 3.81
C VAL A 44 8.77 10.40 4.53
N LYS A 45 9.52 10.79 5.56
CA LYS A 45 10.31 9.89 6.40
C LYS A 45 9.92 10.03 7.88
N PRO A 46 10.17 9.00 8.70
CA PRO A 46 10.02 9.12 10.15
C PRO A 46 10.82 10.30 10.69
N GLY A 47 10.17 11.16 11.47
CA GLY A 47 10.76 12.37 12.02
C GLY A 47 10.45 13.66 11.25
N ASP A 48 9.92 13.57 10.03
CA ASP A 48 9.63 14.76 9.21
C ASP A 48 8.45 15.56 9.76
N GLN A 49 8.58 16.90 9.75
CA GLN A 49 7.47 17.81 10.01
C GLN A 49 6.71 18.09 8.73
N VAL A 50 5.42 17.78 8.75
CA VAL A 50 4.52 17.88 7.59
C VAL A 50 3.47 18.94 7.87
N LYS A 51 3.18 19.78 6.87
CA LYS A 51 2.12 20.78 6.95
C LYS A 51 0.87 20.28 6.22
N LYS A 52 -0.27 20.88 6.52
CA LYS A 52 -1.52 20.66 5.82
C LYS A 52 -1.30 20.82 4.30
N ASN A 53 -1.91 19.91 3.54
CA ASN A 53 -1.80 19.78 2.08
C ASN A 53 -0.42 19.35 1.56
N THR A 54 0.56 19.05 2.41
CA THR A 54 1.83 18.47 1.94
C THR A 54 1.59 17.05 1.41
N PRO A 55 2.13 16.69 0.23
CA PRO A 55 2.08 15.33 -0.30
C PRO A 55 2.77 14.33 0.62
N LEU A 56 2.09 13.24 0.94
CA LEU A 56 2.60 12.17 1.80
C LEU A 56 3.09 10.99 0.97
N PHE A 57 2.22 10.48 0.12
CA PHE A 57 2.49 9.34 -0.76
C PHE A 57 1.53 9.35 -1.95
N THR A 58 1.87 8.59 -2.99
CA THR A 58 1.03 8.38 -4.17
C THR A 58 0.64 6.91 -4.29
N ILE A 59 -0.60 6.69 -4.69
CA ILE A 59 -1.15 5.37 -4.98
C ILE A 59 -1.44 5.30 -6.47
N GLU A 60 -0.96 4.24 -7.11
CA GLU A 60 -1.33 3.89 -8.46
C GLU A 60 -2.44 2.84 -8.44
N ALA A 61 -3.61 3.21 -8.94
CA ALA A 61 -4.75 2.32 -9.07
C ALA A 61 -5.35 2.47 -10.47
N MET A 62 -5.57 1.35 -11.17
CA MET A 62 -6.21 1.34 -12.50
C MET A 62 -5.58 2.31 -13.52
N LYS A 63 -4.24 2.43 -13.53
CA LYS A 63 -3.46 3.39 -14.36
C LYS A 63 -3.65 4.87 -14.02
N MET A 64 -4.25 5.17 -12.87
CA MET A 64 -4.37 6.52 -12.33
C MET A 64 -3.51 6.65 -11.08
N GLU A 65 -2.76 7.75 -11.00
CA GLU A 65 -2.00 8.10 -9.81
C GLU A 65 -2.81 9.08 -8.95
N THR A 66 -3.01 8.73 -7.68
CA THR A 66 -3.70 9.57 -6.70
C THR A 66 -2.70 9.97 -5.62
N THR A 67 -2.48 11.27 -5.45
CA THR A 67 -1.62 11.80 -4.39
C THR A 67 -2.44 11.99 -3.12
N ILE A 68 -1.99 11.39 -2.01
CA ILE A 68 -2.55 11.60 -0.68
C ILE A 68 -1.77 12.71 0.01
N THR A 69 -2.48 13.70 0.53
CA THR A 69 -1.91 14.87 1.21
C THR A 69 -2.26 14.87 2.70
N ALA A 70 -1.48 15.61 3.47
CA ALA A 70 -1.68 15.73 4.91
C ALA A 70 -2.95 16.52 5.25
N PRO A 71 -3.88 15.96 6.06
CA PRO A 71 -5.10 16.67 6.47
C PRO A 71 -4.85 17.84 7.41
N LYS A 72 -3.77 17.80 8.19
CA LYS A 72 -3.37 18.79 9.20
C LYS A 72 -1.85 18.84 9.32
N ASP A 73 -1.35 19.75 10.14
CA ASP A 73 0.06 19.81 10.50
C ASP A 73 0.36 18.73 11.56
N PHE A 74 1.37 17.90 11.33
CA PHE A 74 1.80 16.85 12.25
C PHE A 74 3.26 16.45 11.99
N LYS A 75 3.80 15.60 12.87
CA LYS A 75 5.10 14.96 12.67
C LYS A 75 4.89 13.50 12.30
N ILE A 76 5.63 13.01 11.31
CA ILE A 76 5.65 11.58 11.00
C ILE A 76 6.36 10.85 12.13
N GLU A 77 5.66 9.92 12.77
CA GLU A 77 6.25 9.05 13.78
C GLU A 77 6.89 7.83 13.11
N LYS A 78 6.15 7.19 12.20
CA LYS A 78 6.59 5.97 11.53
C LYS A 78 5.98 5.81 10.14
N VAL A 79 6.76 5.22 9.24
CA VAL A 79 6.30 4.73 7.94
C VAL A 79 6.11 3.23 8.08
N VAL A 80 4.87 2.76 7.96
CA VAL A 80 4.50 1.34 8.14
C VAL A 80 4.64 0.56 6.84
N LEU A 81 4.28 1.18 5.71
CA LEU A 81 4.37 0.58 4.38
C LEU A 81 5.29 1.39 3.47
N ALA A 82 6.14 0.67 2.74
CA ALA A 82 7.08 1.25 1.80
C ALA A 82 6.54 1.20 0.36
N GLU A 83 7.17 1.93 -0.54
CA GLU A 83 6.89 1.92 -1.98
C GLU A 83 6.89 0.49 -2.55
N GLY A 84 6.04 0.24 -3.55
CA GLY A 84 5.86 -1.05 -4.21
C GLY A 84 4.93 -2.03 -3.50
N ASN A 85 4.43 -1.72 -2.30
CA ASN A 85 3.44 -2.56 -1.62
C ASN A 85 2.04 -2.38 -2.24
N LEU A 86 1.31 -3.49 -2.37
CA LEU A 86 -0.11 -3.47 -2.69
C LEU A 86 -0.90 -3.17 -1.42
N VAL A 87 -1.71 -2.13 -1.45
CA VAL A 87 -2.53 -1.69 -0.33
C VAL A 87 -4.00 -1.82 -0.68
N GLU A 88 -4.81 -2.19 0.30
CA GLU A 88 -6.27 -2.15 0.26
C GLU A 88 -6.79 -0.90 0.96
N ALA A 89 -8.06 -0.56 0.77
CA ALA A 89 -8.69 0.52 1.52
C ALA A 89 -8.48 0.36 3.04
N ASP A 90 -8.22 1.48 3.69
CA ASP A 90 -7.93 1.63 5.12
C ASP A 90 -6.62 0.97 5.60
N ASP A 91 -5.75 0.49 4.70
CA ASP A 91 -4.42 0.01 5.13
C ASP A 91 -3.57 1.15 5.69
N LEU A 92 -2.98 0.92 6.85
CA LEU A 92 -2.11 1.86 7.56
C LEU A 92 -0.80 2.05 6.79
N VAL A 93 -0.60 3.25 6.26
CA VAL A 93 0.64 3.62 5.56
C VAL A 93 1.58 4.38 6.48
N LEU A 94 1.06 5.37 7.21
CA LEU A 94 1.84 6.23 8.10
C LEU A 94 1.20 6.35 9.47
N GLU A 95 2.04 6.46 10.50
CA GLU A 95 1.67 6.81 11.87
C GLU A 95 2.18 8.23 12.17
N THR A 96 1.33 9.04 12.77
CA THR A 96 1.58 10.47 13.06
C THR A 96 1.38 10.76 14.54
N ASN A 97 1.98 11.84 15.02
CA ASN A 97 1.80 12.36 16.39
C ASN A 97 1.15 13.75 16.33
#